data_AF-A0A7S4EA71-F1
#
_entry.id   AF-A0A7S4EA71-F1
#
_cell.length_a   1.000
_cell.length_b   1.000
_cell.length_c   1.000
_cell.angle_alpha   90.00
_cell.angle_beta   90.00
_cell.angle_gamma   90.00
#
_symmetry.space_group_name_H-M   'P 1'
#
loop_
_entity.id
_entity.type
_entity.pdbx_description
1 polymer ?
#
loop_
_entity_poly.entity_id
_entity_poly.type
_entity_poly.pdbx_seq_one_letter_code
_entity_poly.pdbx_strand_id
1 'polypeptide(L)'
;AKILFAEAEENNLSDKVKTERFERWYACSLCEQEYHGVVRCALGWDCWKTYRGRPERDEFRITAMRMLGSGLTCAGHDEDALPVKEAELAMLWRLGASLHETLVTQSNLANTYMKVGRLESALQIKRDVYSGRVKKDGEEHEYTLIAANNYSSSLNSLERFEEAKSLLR
;
A
#
# COMPACT_ATOMS: atom_id res chain seq x y z
N ALA A 1 -17.24 -3.71 0.29
CA ALA A 1 -17.46 -2.82 -0.89
C ALA A 1 -18.85 -2.16 -0.93
N LYS A 2 -19.97 -2.87 -1.16
CA LYS A 2 -21.33 -2.24 -1.13
C LYS A 2 -21.78 -1.83 0.28
N ILE A 3 -21.36 -2.57 1.31
CA ILE A 3 -21.71 -2.31 2.72
C ILE A 3 -21.04 -1.02 3.23
N LEU A 4 -19.76 -0.82 2.92
CA LEU A 4 -19.02 0.41 3.29
C LEU A 4 -19.51 1.67 2.56
N PHE A 5 -20.20 1.51 1.42
CA PHE A 5 -20.75 2.65 0.67
C PHE A 5 -22.08 3.13 1.25
N ALA A 6 -22.97 2.20 1.61
CA ALA A 6 -24.15 2.52 2.40
C ALA A 6 -23.74 3.10 3.76
N GLU A 7 -22.72 2.54 4.42
CA GLU A 7 -22.21 3.13 5.66
C GLU A 7 -21.53 4.49 5.45
N ALA A 8 -20.79 4.73 4.36
CA ALA A 8 -20.15 6.02 4.14
C ALA A 8 -21.14 7.15 3.81
N GLU A 9 -22.21 6.84 3.06
CA GLU A 9 -23.29 7.78 2.75
C GLU A 9 -24.31 7.92 3.90
N GLU A 10 -24.69 6.84 4.59
CA GLU A 10 -25.63 6.88 5.74
C GLU A 10 -25.00 7.40 7.03
N ASN A 11 -23.69 7.24 7.26
CA ASN A 11 -23.05 7.63 8.53
C ASN A 11 -22.56 9.09 8.61
N ASN A 12 -22.92 9.95 7.65
CA ASN A 12 -22.62 11.38 7.72
C ASN A 12 -21.13 11.61 8.10
N LEU A 13 -20.18 11.05 7.31
CA LEU A 13 -18.75 10.98 7.67
C LEU A 13 -18.14 12.35 8.04
N SER A 14 -18.76 13.47 7.69
CA SER A 14 -18.39 14.80 8.20
C SER A 14 -18.49 14.95 9.74
N ASP A 15 -19.39 14.22 10.39
CA ASP A 15 -19.59 14.26 11.85
C ASP A 15 -18.83 13.14 12.59
N LYS A 16 -18.60 11.97 11.96
CA LYS A 16 -17.73 10.92 12.53
C LYS A 16 -16.24 11.29 12.48
N VAL A 17 -15.82 12.08 11.48
CA VAL A 17 -14.47 12.68 11.42
C VAL A 17 -14.14 13.54 12.65
N LYS A 18 -15.16 14.04 13.38
CA LYS A 18 -14.97 14.85 14.60
C LYS A 18 -14.86 14.03 15.89
N THR A 19 -15.22 12.75 15.90
CA THR A 19 -15.49 12.00 17.15
C THR A 19 -14.64 10.75 17.37
N GLU A 20 -13.88 10.29 16.37
CA GLU A 20 -12.96 9.16 16.54
C GLU A 20 -11.50 9.55 16.30
N ARG A 21 -10.62 8.84 16.99
CA ARG A 21 -9.23 9.20 17.26
C ARG A 21 -8.35 9.01 16.02
N PHE A 22 -8.39 9.96 15.09
CA PHE A 22 -7.63 9.90 13.85
C PHE A 22 -6.33 10.73 13.95
N GLU A 23 -5.25 10.08 14.40
CA GLU A 23 -4.02 10.78 14.85
C GLU A 23 -2.95 11.03 13.76
N ARG A 24 -3.19 10.81 12.46
CA ARG A 24 -2.13 11.00 11.44
C ARG A 24 -2.54 11.81 10.20
N TRP A 25 -1.90 12.98 10.10
CA TRP A 25 -1.83 13.85 8.94
C TRP A 25 -0.71 13.37 8.00
N TYR A 26 -0.98 13.34 6.69
CA TYR A 26 0.03 12.95 5.69
C TYR A 26 0.15 14.01 4.60
N ALA A 27 1.37 14.51 4.39
CA ALA A 27 1.68 15.47 3.33
C ALA A 27 1.61 14.80 1.94
N CYS A 28 0.83 15.40 1.05
CA CYS A 28 0.84 15.07 -0.36
C CYS A 28 2.06 15.70 -1.02
N SER A 29 2.96 14.89 -1.57
CA SER A 29 4.17 15.37 -2.25
C SER A 29 3.90 16.14 -3.55
N LEU A 30 2.65 16.14 -4.05
CA LEU A 30 2.27 16.84 -5.29
C LEU A 30 1.75 18.26 -5.03
N CYS A 31 1.15 18.52 -3.87
CA CYS A 31 0.53 19.81 -3.57
C CYS A 31 0.91 20.36 -2.18
N GLU A 32 1.82 19.68 -1.48
CA GLU A 32 2.35 20.05 -0.16
C GLU A 32 1.28 20.21 0.93
N GLN A 33 0.06 19.75 0.69
CA GLN A 33 -1.03 19.80 1.65
C GLN A 33 -1.11 18.52 2.45
N GLU A 34 -1.44 18.66 3.74
CA GLU A 34 -1.72 17.52 4.59
C GLU A 34 -3.17 17.08 4.43
N TYR A 35 -3.35 15.83 3.99
CA TYR A 35 -4.68 15.24 3.90
C TYR A 35 -4.87 14.18 4.97
N HIS A 36 -6.07 14.18 5.52
CA HIS A 36 -6.55 13.09 6.35
C HIS A 36 -6.70 11.81 5.51
N GLY A 37 -6.43 10.64 6.09
CA GLY A 37 -6.55 9.34 5.39
C GLY A 37 -7.91 9.14 4.72
N VAL A 38 -8.98 9.61 5.38
CA VAL A 38 -10.36 9.61 4.86
C VAL A 38 -10.52 10.49 3.62
N VAL A 39 -9.91 11.69 3.59
CA VAL A 39 -9.96 12.59 2.44
C VAL A 39 -9.23 12.00 1.24
N ARG A 40 -8.06 11.39 1.49
CA ARG A 40 -7.28 10.70 0.45
C ARG A 40 -8.04 9.49 -0.12
N CYS A 41 -8.74 8.74 0.73
CA CYS A 41 -9.61 7.63 0.33
C CYS A 41 -10.76 8.12 -0.57
N ALA A 42 -11.45 9.18 -0.17
CA ALA A 42 -12.56 9.75 -0.92
C ALA A 42 -12.13 10.26 -2.31
N LEU A 43 -11.02 11.00 -2.38
CA LEU A 43 -10.45 11.47 -3.66
C LEU A 43 -10.06 10.31 -4.57
N GLY A 44 -9.40 9.27 -4.02
CA GLY A 44 -9.05 8.08 -4.78
C GLY A 44 -10.28 7.36 -5.33
N TRP A 45 -11.36 7.27 -4.54
CA TRP A 45 -12.62 6.69 -4.97
C TRP A 45 -13.33 7.49 -6.07
N ASP A 46 -13.38 8.82 -5.95
CA ASP A 46 -14.00 9.67 -6.96
C ASP A 46 -13.24 9.65 -8.28
N CYS A 47 -11.91 9.67 -8.22
CA CYS A 47 -11.06 9.42 -9.39
C CYS A 47 -11.36 8.03 -9.96
N TRP A 48 -11.38 6.98 -9.13
CA TRP A 48 -11.62 5.61 -9.59
C TRP A 48 -12.95 5.46 -10.31
N LYS A 49 -14.04 6.04 -9.79
CA LYS A 49 -15.37 6.06 -10.44
C LYS A 49 -15.32 6.72 -11.82
N THR A 50 -14.56 7.80 -11.95
CA THR A 50 -14.42 8.56 -13.21
C THR A 50 -13.70 7.75 -14.30
N TYR A 51 -12.75 6.90 -13.90
CA TYR A 51 -11.97 6.05 -14.82
C TYR A 51 -12.51 4.62 -14.94
N ARG A 52 -13.61 4.31 -14.25
CA ARG A 52 -14.24 2.99 -14.27
C ARG A 52 -14.86 2.72 -15.65
N GLY A 53 -14.26 1.78 -16.40
CA GLY A 53 -14.70 1.40 -17.75
C GLY A 53 -13.83 1.93 -18.88
N ARG A 54 -12.83 2.78 -18.59
CA ARG A 54 -11.78 3.14 -19.55
C ARG A 54 -10.75 2.00 -19.70
N PRO A 55 -10.02 1.94 -20.83
CA PRO A 55 -9.01 0.92 -21.06
C PRO A 55 -8.04 0.82 -19.89
N GLU A 56 -7.60 -0.40 -19.55
CA GLU A 56 -6.69 -0.68 -18.43
C GLU A 56 -5.29 -0.03 -18.56
N ARG A 57 -5.05 0.79 -19.58
CA ARG A 57 -3.79 1.52 -19.81
C ARG A 57 -3.80 2.95 -19.30
N ASP A 58 -4.87 3.36 -18.62
CA ASP A 58 -4.99 4.70 -18.08
C ASP A 58 -4.15 4.86 -16.80
N GLU A 59 -3.06 5.62 -16.88
CA GLU A 59 -2.17 5.95 -15.75
C GLU A 59 -2.94 6.60 -14.58
N PHE A 60 -3.98 7.38 -14.88
CA PHE A 60 -4.83 8.00 -13.86
C PHE A 60 -5.61 6.95 -13.06
N ARG A 61 -5.90 5.79 -13.64
CA ARG A 61 -6.57 4.69 -12.96
C ARG A 61 -5.67 4.01 -11.93
N ILE A 62 -4.38 3.84 -12.20
CA ILE A 62 -3.40 3.37 -11.18
C ILE A 62 -3.30 4.39 -10.05
N THR A 63 -3.19 5.67 -10.39
CA THR A 63 -3.09 6.75 -9.39
C THR A 63 -4.30 6.76 -8.46
N ALA A 64 -5.51 6.58 -9.02
CA ALA A 64 -6.74 6.48 -8.25
C ALA A 64 -6.73 5.26 -7.30
N MET A 65 -6.33 4.08 -7.79
CA MET A 65 -6.19 2.88 -6.96
C MET A 65 -5.19 3.10 -5.81
N ARG A 66 -4.03 3.70 -6.11
CA ARG A 66 -2.99 4.01 -5.12
C ARG A 66 -3.48 4.93 -4.03
N MET A 67 -4.19 6.00 -4.40
CA MET A 67 -4.79 6.93 -3.45
C MET A 67 -5.84 6.24 -2.58
N LEU A 68 -6.73 5.47 -3.20
CA LEU A 68 -7.78 4.72 -2.50
C LEU A 68 -7.19 3.71 -1.51
N GLY A 69 -6.29 2.83 -1.98
CA GLY A 69 -5.67 1.81 -1.16
C GLY A 69 -4.85 2.40 -0.02
N SER A 70 -4.09 3.47 -0.26
CA SER A 70 -3.37 4.19 0.80
C SER A 70 -4.33 4.82 1.82
N GLY A 71 -5.41 5.46 1.35
CA GLY A 71 -6.41 6.08 2.22
C GLY A 71 -7.10 5.07 3.13
N LEU A 72 -7.50 3.92 2.60
CA LEU A 72 -8.08 2.81 3.36
C LEU A 72 -7.13 2.29 4.45
N THR A 73 -5.86 2.05 4.10
CA THR A 73 -4.81 1.65 5.06
C THR A 73 -4.60 2.70 6.17
N CYS A 74 -4.69 3.99 5.85
CA CYS A 74 -4.57 5.07 6.83
C CYS A 74 -5.80 5.16 7.75
N ALA A 75 -6.98 4.80 7.23
CA ALA A 75 -8.22 4.75 8.00
C ALA A 75 -8.39 3.45 8.80
N GLY A 76 -7.43 2.53 8.76
CA GLY A 76 -7.48 1.24 9.47
C GLY A 76 -8.32 0.16 8.77
N HIS A 77 -8.81 0.42 7.56
CA HIS A 77 -9.58 -0.53 6.75
C HIS A 77 -8.63 -1.37 5.88
N ASP A 78 -7.74 -2.14 6.50
CA ASP A 78 -6.69 -2.88 5.79
C ASP A 78 -7.24 -4.06 4.96
N GLU A 79 -8.32 -4.70 5.40
CA GLU A 79 -9.05 -5.74 4.65
C GLU A 79 -9.63 -5.20 3.32
N ASP A 80 -10.15 -3.97 3.32
CA ASP A 80 -10.67 -3.33 2.12
C ASP A 80 -9.56 -2.74 1.24
N ALA A 81 -8.45 -2.30 1.85
CA ALA A 81 -7.29 -1.79 1.13
C ALA A 81 -6.60 -2.88 0.31
N LEU A 82 -6.60 -4.12 0.81
CA LEU A 82 -5.88 -5.24 0.22
C LEU A 82 -6.25 -5.52 -1.25
N PRO A 83 -7.52 -5.79 -1.60
CA PRO A 83 -7.89 -6.07 -2.99
C PRO A 83 -7.62 -4.89 -3.94
N VAL A 84 -7.67 -3.64 -3.44
CA VAL A 84 -7.33 -2.46 -4.25
C VAL A 84 -5.84 -2.43 -4.59
N LYS A 85 -4.97 -2.74 -3.62
CA LYS A 85 -3.51 -2.78 -3.80
C LYS A 85 -3.06 -3.98 -4.65
N GLU A 86 -3.72 -5.14 -4.52
CA GLU A 86 -3.49 -6.29 -5.40
C GLU A 86 -3.83 -5.95 -6.86
N ALA A 87 -4.97 -5.28 -7.08
CA ALA A 87 -5.38 -4.82 -8.41
C ALA A 87 -4.42 -3.76 -8.99
N GLU A 88 -3.92 -2.83 -8.15
CA GLU A 88 -2.90 -1.86 -8.53
C GLU A 88 -1.64 -2.55 -9.04
N LEU A 89 -1.11 -3.53 -8.30
CA LEU A 89 0.10 -4.27 -8.69
C LEU A 89 -0.10 -5.06 -9.99
N ALA A 90 -1.24 -5.75 -10.13
CA ALA A 90 -1.56 -6.48 -11.35
C ALA A 90 -1.63 -5.56 -12.59
N MET A 91 -2.14 -4.34 -12.42
CA MET A 91 -2.21 -3.35 -13.49
C MET A 91 -0.81 -2.82 -13.85
N LEU A 92 0.05 -2.53 -12.87
CA LEU A 92 1.44 -2.14 -13.12
C LEU A 92 2.20 -3.16 -13.96
N TRP A 93 2.04 -4.46 -13.68
CA TRP A 93 2.66 -5.52 -14.48
C TRP A 93 2.12 -5.57 -15.91
N ARG A 94 0.79 -5.43 -16.10
CA ARG A 94 0.19 -5.40 -17.44
C ARG A 94 0.66 -4.22 -18.28
N LEU A 95 0.98 -3.09 -17.65
CA LEU A 95 1.43 -1.88 -18.32
C LEU A 95 2.95 -1.77 -18.49
N GLY A 96 3.71 -2.77 -18.01
CA GLY A 96 5.16 -2.74 -18.10
C GLY A 96 5.77 -1.61 -17.27
N ALA A 97 5.19 -1.32 -16.10
CA ALA A 97 5.71 -0.28 -15.20
C ALA A 97 7.17 -0.54 -14.82
N SER A 98 7.86 0.53 -14.42
CA SER A 98 9.26 0.41 -14.01
C SER A 98 9.42 -0.55 -12.83
N LEU A 99 10.59 -1.20 -12.76
CA LEU A 99 10.94 -2.05 -11.61
C LEU A 99 10.86 -1.26 -10.30
N HIS A 100 11.23 0.02 -10.31
CA HIS A 100 11.14 0.87 -9.12
C HIS A 100 9.70 1.01 -8.62
N GLU A 101 8.77 1.37 -9.51
CA GLU A 101 7.36 1.56 -9.14
C GLU A 101 6.71 0.25 -8.66
N THR A 102 7.06 -0.86 -9.32
CA THR A 102 6.61 -2.20 -8.95
C THR A 102 7.08 -2.57 -7.54
N LEU A 103 8.36 -2.37 -7.22
CA LEU A 103 8.93 -2.69 -5.91
C LEU A 103 8.33 -1.84 -4.77
N VAL A 104 8.02 -0.56 -5.03
CA VAL A 104 7.34 0.32 -4.05
C VAL A 104 5.92 -0.19 -3.78
N THR A 105 5.18 -0.54 -4.83
CA THR A 105 3.81 -1.05 -4.70
C THR A 105 3.77 -2.39 -3.97
N GLN A 106 4.70 -3.30 -4.28
CA GLN A 106 4.88 -4.57 -3.58
C GLN A 106 5.18 -4.37 -2.09
N SER A 107 6.06 -3.43 -1.74
CA SER A 107 6.37 -3.12 -0.33
C SER A 107 5.12 -2.65 0.44
N ASN A 108 4.32 -1.80 -0.18
CA ASN A 108 3.07 -1.32 0.40
C ASN A 108 2.03 -2.43 0.56
N LEU A 109 1.92 -3.32 -0.43
CA LEU A 109 1.04 -4.49 -0.37
C LEU A 109 1.46 -5.46 0.74
N ALA A 110 2.76 -5.72 0.89
CA ALA A 110 3.28 -6.56 1.97
C ALA A 110 2.97 -6.01 3.36
N ASN A 111 3.06 -4.68 3.54
CA ASN A 111 2.67 -4.06 4.80
C ASN A 111 1.18 -4.22 5.09
N THR A 112 0.32 -4.13 4.08
CA THR A 112 -1.12 -4.42 4.24
C THR A 112 -1.35 -5.89 4.59
N TYR A 113 -0.67 -6.83 3.95
CA TYR A 113 -0.74 -8.26 4.32
C TYR A 113 -0.34 -8.53 5.77
N MET A 114 0.69 -7.84 6.29
CA MET A 114 1.08 -7.94 7.70
C MET A 114 -0.07 -7.53 8.62
N LYS A 115 -0.74 -6.42 8.31
CA LYS A 115 -1.82 -5.87 9.15
C LYS A 115 -3.08 -6.73 9.16
N VAL A 116 -3.40 -7.40 8.04
CA VAL A 116 -4.52 -8.36 7.98
C VAL A 116 -4.13 -9.78 8.44
N GLY A 117 -2.94 -9.95 9.03
CA GLY A 117 -2.49 -11.24 9.59
C GLY A 117 -2.01 -12.28 8.57
N ARG A 118 -1.87 -11.92 7.29
CA ARG A 118 -1.35 -12.81 6.23
C ARG A 118 0.17 -12.74 6.15
N LEU A 119 0.82 -13.16 7.24
CA LEU A 119 2.26 -12.97 7.47
C LEU A 119 3.15 -13.67 6.43
N GLU A 120 2.82 -14.89 6.01
CA GLU A 120 3.59 -15.63 4.99
C GLU A 120 3.52 -14.97 3.61
N SER A 121 2.35 -14.46 3.21
CA SER A 121 2.19 -13.70 1.96
C SER A 121 3.01 -12.40 1.99
N ALA A 122 3.00 -11.70 3.11
CA ALA A 122 3.82 -10.50 3.31
C ALA A 122 5.32 -10.83 3.24
N LEU A 123 5.73 -11.93 3.86
CA LEU A 123 7.11 -12.38 3.89
C LEU A 123 7.64 -12.67 2.49
N GLN A 124 6.88 -13.42 1.70
CA GLN A 124 7.25 -13.75 0.31
C GLN A 124 7.45 -12.49 -0.52
N ILE A 125 6.53 -11.52 -0.42
CA ILE A 125 6.66 -10.26 -1.17
C ILE A 125 7.87 -9.46 -0.70
N LYS A 126 8.15 -9.38 0.61
CA LYS A 126 9.34 -8.67 1.12
C LYS A 126 10.64 -9.31 0.68
N ARG A 127 10.69 -10.65 0.58
CA ARG A 127 11.82 -11.38 0.00
C ARG A 127 12.03 -11.03 -1.47
N ASP A 128 10.96 -10.99 -2.25
CA ASP A 128 11.02 -10.65 -3.67
C ASP A 128 11.45 -9.20 -3.88
N VAL A 129 10.95 -8.28 -3.04
CA VAL A 129 11.37 -6.87 -3.05
C VAL A 129 12.86 -6.73 -2.75
N TYR A 130 13.36 -7.38 -1.68
CA TYR A 130 14.78 -7.35 -1.34
C TYR A 130 15.64 -7.91 -2.49
N SER A 131 15.27 -9.07 -3.03
CA SER A 131 16.00 -9.69 -4.15
C SER A 131 16.01 -8.79 -5.40
N GLY A 132 14.91 -8.10 -5.68
CA GLY A 132 14.81 -7.13 -6.77
C GLY A 132 15.68 -5.90 -6.56
N ARG A 133 15.75 -5.39 -5.31
CA ARG A 133 16.60 -4.25 -4.94
C ARG A 133 18.09 -4.59 -5.01
N VAL A 134 18.50 -5.75 -4.51
CA VAL A 134 19.89 -6.23 -4.64
C VAL A 134 20.32 -6.28 -6.11
N LYS A 135 19.49 -6.86 -7.00
CA LYS A 135 19.81 -6.96 -8.43
C LYS A 135 19.90 -5.61 -9.14
N LYS A 136 19.09 -4.64 -8.73
CA LYS A 136 18.98 -3.35 -9.41
C LYS A 136 19.97 -2.33 -8.87
N ASP A 137 20.02 -2.20 -7.55
CA ASP A 137 20.65 -1.10 -6.84
C ASP A 137 21.95 -1.55 -6.12
N GLY A 138 22.16 -2.87 -5.94
CA GLY A 138 23.28 -3.44 -5.17
C GLY A 138 22.96 -3.61 -3.68
N GLU A 139 23.80 -4.36 -2.95
CA GLU A 139 23.56 -4.72 -1.53
C GLU A 139 23.68 -3.53 -0.57
N GLU A 140 24.64 -2.63 -0.82
CA GLU A 140 24.94 -1.48 0.06
C GLU A 140 24.02 -0.26 -0.18
N HIS A 141 23.17 -0.31 -1.20
CA HIS A 141 22.30 0.82 -1.53
C HIS A 141 21.23 1.02 -0.44
N GLU A 142 20.96 2.29 -0.08
CA GLU A 142 20.01 2.68 0.96
C GLU A 142 18.65 1.95 0.85
N TYR A 143 18.03 1.97 -0.33
CA TYR A 143 16.77 1.23 -0.57
C TYR A 143 16.87 -0.30 -0.43
N THR A 144 18.03 -0.90 -0.69
CA THR A 144 18.24 -2.33 -0.48
C THR A 144 18.33 -2.64 1.02
N LEU A 145 19.04 -1.80 1.78
CA LEU A 145 19.13 -1.91 3.24
C LEU A 145 17.76 -1.74 3.92
N ILE A 146 16.94 -0.78 3.44
CA ILE A 146 15.56 -0.62 3.90
C ILE A 146 14.73 -1.87 3.61
N ALA A 147 14.87 -2.46 2.41
CA ALA A 147 14.18 -3.69 2.05
C ALA A 147 14.64 -4.89 2.90
N ALA A 148 15.94 -5.00 3.18
CA ALA A 148 16.52 -6.02 4.05
C ALA A 148 15.97 -5.92 5.48
N ASN A 149 15.94 -4.70 6.05
CA ASN A 149 15.36 -4.46 7.36
C ASN A 149 13.86 -4.83 7.41
N ASN A 150 13.10 -4.44 6.39
CA ASN A 150 11.68 -4.78 6.31
C ASN A 150 11.43 -6.28 6.21
N TYR A 151 12.27 -7.01 5.46
CA TYR A 151 12.22 -8.47 5.33
C TYR A 151 12.62 -9.16 6.65
N SER A 152 13.71 -8.72 7.28
CA SER A 152 14.16 -9.19 8.60
C SER A 152 13.10 -9.01 9.68
N SER A 153 12.43 -7.84 9.70
CA SER A 153 11.32 -7.58 10.62
C SER A 153 10.16 -8.57 10.46
N SER A 154 9.80 -8.93 9.22
CA SER A 154 8.78 -9.97 8.98
C SER A 154 9.23 -11.36 9.42
N LEU A 155 10.50 -11.71 9.21
CA LEU A 155 11.06 -12.98 9.70
C LEU A 155 10.97 -13.05 11.23
N ASN A 156 11.28 -11.96 11.93
CA ASN A 156 11.16 -11.89 13.39
C ASN A 156 9.70 -12.05 13.85
N SER A 157 8.73 -11.46 13.14
CA SER A 157 7.30 -11.64 13.44
C SER A 157 6.82 -13.08 13.26
N LEU A 158 7.55 -13.90 12.49
CA LEU A 158 7.30 -15.32 12.28
C LEU A 158 8.24 -16.22 13.11
N GLU A 159 8.97 -15.65 14.07
CA GLU A 159 9.95 -16.36 14.92
C GLU A 159 11.10 -17.03 14.15
N ARG A 160 11.36 -16.59 12.91
CA ARG A 160 12.43 -17.09 12.03
C ARG A 160 13.73 -16.32 12.26
N PHE A 161 14.21 -16.30 13.51
CA PHE A 161 15.29 -15.43 13.97
C PHE A 161 16.64 -15.68 13.30
N GLU A 162 16.98 -16.95 13.00
CA GLU A 162 18.27 -17.27 12.35
C GLU A 162 18.34 -16.74 10.92
N GLU A 163 17.22 -16.83 10.17
CA GLU A 163 17.14 -16.24 8.84
C GLU A 163 17.22 -14.71 8.91
N ALA A 164 16.52 -14.09 9.87
CA ALA A 164 16.56 -12.65 10.09
C ALA A 164 17.97 -12.14 10.40
N LYS A 165 18.73 -12.90 11.20
CA LYS A 165 20.12 -12.63 11.56
C LYS A 165 21.07 -12.81 10.38
N SER A 166 20.86 -13.83 9.55
CA SER A 166 21.67 -14.06 8.35
C SER A 166 21.56 -12.92 7.34
N LEU A 167 20.39 -12.25 7.29
CA LEU A 167 20.11 -11.17 6.36
C LEU A 167 20.74 -9.82 6.75
N LEU A 168 20.99 -9.61 8.06
CA LEU A 168 21.52 -8.35 8.60
C LEU A 168 23.02 -8.42 8.98
N ARG A 169 23.70 -9.49 8.58
CA ARG A 169 25.14 -9.72 8.83
C ARG A 169 25.97 -9.21 7.66
#